data_AF-A0AAW2VFV3-F1
#
_entry.id   AF-A0AAW2VFV3-F1
#
_cell.length_a   1.000
_cell.length_b   1.000
_cell.length_c   1.000
_cell.angle_alpha   90.00
_cell.angle_beta   90.00
_cell.angle_gamma   90.00
#
_symmetry.space_group_name_H-M   'P 1'
#
loop_
_entity.id
_entity.type
_entity.pdbx_description
1 polymer ?
#
loop_
_entity_poly.entity_id
_entity_poly.type
_entity_poly.pdbx_seq_one_letter_code
_entity_poly.pdbx_strand_id
1 'polypeptide(L)'
;MGLKARQKLSHLHFYFHDIVSGRQPTAVRVAEAAVTNSSATGFGLVVMIDDPLTLGPNMSSKIVGRAQGIYGSADLKNLGLLMVLNFAFTEGKFNGSTLSVLGRNAVLSAVRELPIVGGAAFSDLLRGMRRPGLMS
;
A
#
# COMPACT_ATOMS: atom_id res chain seq x y z
N MET A 1 21.45 -19.31 -26.41
CA MET A 1 21.93 -18.10 -25.71
C MET A 1 20.73 -17.31 -25.24
N GLY A 2 20.52 -17.17 -23.92
CA GLY A 2 19.35 -16.47 -23.37
C GLY A 2 19.53 -14.96 -23.40
N LEU A 3 18.54 -14.24 -23.94
CA LEU A 3 18.47 -12.78 -23.91
C LEU A 3 18.49 -12.30 -22.44
N LYS A 4 19.58 -11.66 -22.01
CA LYS A 4 19.59 -10.90 -20.75
C LYS A 4 18.65 -9.71 -20.92
N ALA A 5 17.47 -9.78 -20.31
CA ALA A 5 16.59 -8.62 -20.19
C ALA A 5 17.34 -7.51 -19.43
N ARG A 6 17.44 -6.32 -20.03
CA ARG A 6 18.07 -5.17 -19.39
C ARG A 6 17.23 -4.75 -18.20
N GLN A 7 17.78 -4.88 -16.99
CA GLN A 7 17.11 -4.43 -15.77
C GLN A 7 16.88 -2.92 -15.85
N LYS A 8 15.63 -2.48 -15.65
CA LYS A 8 15.25 -1.08 -15.63
C LYS A 8 15.02 -0.67 -14.19
N LEU A 9 15.91 0.18 -13.67
CA LEU A 9 15.74 0.79 -12.36
C LEU A 9 14.82 2.01 -12.48
N SER A 10 13.91 2.19 -11.53
CA SER A 10 13.06 3.37 -11.43
C SER A 10 13.01 3.81 -9.97
N HIS A 11 13.13 5.12 -9.75
CA HIS A 11 12.96 5.72 -8.44
C HIS A 11 11.61 6.44 -8.42
N LEU A 12 10.76 6.06 -7.48
CA LEU A 12 9.43 6.65 -7.29
C LEU A 12 9.42 7.41 -5.97
N HIS A 13 8.86 8.61 -5.99
CA HIS A 13 8.68 9.43 -4.80
C HIS A 13 7.24 9.92 -4.77
N PHE A 14 6.55 9.64 -3.67
CA PHE A 14 5.15 9.99 -3.42
C PHE A 14 4.90 9.99 -1.92
N TYR A 15 3.77 10.54 -1.51
CA TYR A 15 3.34 10.64 -0.12
C TYR A 15 2.13 9.76 0.12
N PHE A 16 2.17 8.98 1.20
CA PHE A 16 1.12 8.08 1.65
C PHE A 16 0.37 8.72 2.83
N HIS A 17 -0.96 8.73 2.79
CA HIS A 17 -1.81 9.43 3.78
C HIS A 17 -2.74 8.45 4.49
N ASP A 18 -2.35 8.02 5.68
CA ASP A 18 -3.19 7.20 6.56
C ASP A 18 -4.21 8.08 7.30
N ILE A 19 -5.48 8.03 6.87
CA ILE A 19 -6.54 8.87 7.42
C ILE A 19 -7.38 8.03 8.38
N VAL A 20 -6.97 8.04 9.65
CA VAL A 20 -7.57 7.23 10.72
C VAL A 20 -8.83 7.85 11.36
N SER A 21 -9.13 9.12 11.07
CA SER A 21 -10.26 9.84 11.68
C SER A 21 -10.77 10.98 10.79
N GLY A 22 -11.91 11.59 11.18
CA GLY A 22 -12.55 12.66 10.43
C GLY A 22 -13.78 12.19 9.64
N ARG A 23 -14.21 12.99 8.66
CA ARG A 23 -15.47 12.74 7.93
C ARG A 23 -15.43 11.54 6.98
N GLN A 24 -14.24 11.22 6.45
CA GLN A 24 -14.04 10.17 5.46
C GLN A 24 -12.71 9.44 5.78
N PRO A 25 -12.69 8.58 6.81
CA PRO A 25 -11.51 7.79 7.13
C PRO A 25 -11.22 6.80 6.00
N THR A 26 -9.94 6.60 5.70
CA THR A 26 -9.46 5.62 4.73
C THR A 26 -8.81 4.40 5.38
N ALA A 27 -8.61 4.47 6.69
CA ALA A 27 -8.10 3.39 7.52
C ALA A 27 -9.10 3.02 8.61
N VAL A 28 -9.55 1.76 8.60
CA VAL A 28 -10.63 1.28 9.46
C VAL A 28 -10.20 0.01 10.18
N ARG A 29 -10.39 -0.01 11.51
CA ARG A 29 -10.18 -1.21 12.32
C ARG A 29 -11.16 -2.31 11.90
N VAL A 30 -10.64 -3.47 11.51
CA VAL A 30 -11.45 -4.62 11.06
C VAL A 30 -11.37 -5.82 11.99
N ALA A 31 -10.34 -5.90 12.83
CA ALA A 31 -10.24 -6.90 13.88
C ALA A 31 -9.38 -6.39 15.04
N GLU A 32 -9.61 -6.95 16.22
CA GLU A 32 -8.79 -6.75 17.41
C GLU A 32 -8.79 -8.01 18.28
N ALA A 33 -7.73 -8.18 19.07
CA ALA A 33 -7.65 -9.22 20.07
C ALA A 33 -8.22 -8.73 21.40
N ALA A 34 -8.61 -9.66 22.29
CA ALA A 34 -9.10 -9.31 23.64
C ALA A 34 -8.09 -8.46 24.44
N VAL A 35 -6.80 -8.63 24.17
CA VAL A 35 -5.70 -7.90 24.83
C VAL A 35 -5.36 -6.56 24.15
N THR A 36 -5.97 -6.23 23.00
CA THR A 36 -5.56 -5.05 22.21
C THR A 36 -5.72 -3.75 22.98
N ASN A 37 -6.83 -3.56 23.70
CA ASN A 37 -7.10 -2.31 24.43
C ASN A 37 -6.26 -2.15 25.70
N SER A 38 -5.75 -3.23 26.29
CA SER A 38 -4.83 -3.18 27.43
C SER A 38 -3.35 -3.26 27.04
N SER A 39 -3.06 -3.54 25.77
CA SER A 39 -1.71 -3.60 25.22
C SER A 39 -1.16 -2.19 24.99
N ALA A 40 0.02 -1.91 25.55
CA ALA A 40 0.73 -0.64 25.32
C ALA A 40 1.11 -0.42 23.84
N THR A 41 1.16 -1.49 23.03
CA THR A 41 1.47 -1.43 21.59
C THR A 41 0.25 -1.62 20.70
N GLY A 42 -0.94 -1.83 21.29
CA GLY A 42 -2.15 -2.20 20.57
C GLY A 42 -2.06 -3.58 19.91
N PHE A 43 -1.23 -4.49 20.44
CA PHE A 43 -0.99 -5.82 19.84
C PHE A 43 -2.30 -6.53 19.45
N GLY A 44 -2.32 -7.13 18.26
CA GLY A 44 -3.48 -7.84 17.72
C GLY A 44 -4.51 -6.95 17.02
N LEU A 45 -4.30 -5.63 16.98
CA LEU A 45 -5.06 -4.71 16.13
C LEU A 45 -4.80 -5.02 14.65
N VAL A 46 -5.86 -5.06 13.83
CA VAL A 46 -5.80 -5.12 12.37
C VAL A 46 -6.65 -4.01 11.75
N VAL A 47 -6.06 -3.30 10.81
CA VAL A 47 -6.65 -2.16 10.10
C VAL A 47 -6.64 -2.44 8.61
N MET A 48 -7.78 -2.23 7.96
CA MET A 48 -7.92 -2.22 6.50
C MET A 48 -7.76 -0.80 5.99
N ILE A 49 -6.98 -0.64 4.91
CA ILE A 49 -6.65 0.66 4.33
C ILE A 49 -6.98 0.75 2.85
N ASP A 50 -7.42 1.94 2.46
CA ASP A 50 -7.51 2.41 1.07
C ASP A 50 -7.02 3.87 1.03
N ASP A 51 -5.72 4.06 1.21
CA ASP A 51 -5.12 5.36 1.46
C ASP A 51 -4.65 6.04 0.17
N PRO A 52 -4.87 7.36 -0.02
CA PRO A 52 -4.40 8.06 -1.20
C PRO A 52 -2.87 8.18 -1.23
N LEU A 53 -2.31 8.08 -2.44
CA LEU A 53 -0.92 8.42 -2.74
C LEU A 53 -0.88 9.73 -3.52
N THR A 54 -0.08 10.71 -3.10
CA THR A 54 0.01 12.02 -3.76
C THR A 54 1.45 12.39 -4.16
N LEU A 55 1.60 13.34 -5.08
CA LEU A 55 2.93 13.86 -5.47
C LEU A 55 3.59 14.74 -4.40
N GLY A 56 2.79 15.42 -3.59
CA GLY A 56 3.25 16.33 -2.54
C GLY A 56 2.66 15.95 -1.18
N PRO A 57 3.22 16.47 -0.08
CA PRO A 57 2.81 16.10 1.28
C PRO A 57 1.43 16.63 1.67
N ASN A 58 0.84 17.54 0.89
CA ASN A 58 -0.50 18.05 1.15
C ASN A 58 -1.54 17.18 0.44
N MET A 59 -2.65 16.85 1.12
CA MET A 59 -3.81 16.16 0.57
C MET A 59 -4.45 16.84 -0.64
N SER A 60 -4.28 18.17 -0.81
CA SER A 60 -4.73 18.88 -2.01
C SER A 60 -3.84 18.64 -3.24
N SER A 61 -2.69 17.99 -3.07
CA SER A 61 -1.78 17.66 -4.18
C SER A 61 -2.40 16.59 -5.09
N LYS A 62 -1.91 16.51 -6.32
CA LYS A 62 -2.36 15.50 -7.29
C LYS A 62 -2.21 14.08 -6.71
N ILE A 63 -3.31 13.35 -6.69
CA ILE A 63 -3.35 11.91 -6.40
C ILE A 63 -2.76 11.14 -7.58
N VAL A 64 -1.90 10.17 -7.29
CA VAL A 64 -1.21 9.33 -8.29
C VAL A 64 -1.50 7.84 -8.16
N GLY A 65 -2.21 7.46 -7.11
CA GLY A 65 -2.57 6.08 -6.83
C GLY A 65 -3.15 5.92 -5.45
N ARG A 66 -3.24 4.67 -4.99
CA ARG A 66 -3.74 4.30 -3.67
C ARG A 66 -2.89 3.19 -3.06
N ALA A 67 -2.77 3.19 -1.74
CA ALA A 67 -2.22 2.09 -0.97
C ALA A 67 -3.38 1.28 -0.39
N GLN A 68 -3.48 0.03 -0.79
CA GLN A 68 -4.62 -0.84 -0.50
C GLN A 68 -4.15 -2.13 0.16
N GLY A 69 -4.75 -2.48 1.30
CA GLY A 69 -4.40 -3.70 2.02
C GLY A 69 -4.67 -3.58 3.51
N ILE A 70 -3.80 -4.20 4.31
CA ILE A 70 -3.92 -4.19 5.77
C ILE A 70 -2.60 -3.83 6.43
N TYR A 71 -2.71 -3.30 7.65
CA TYR A 71 -1.62 -3.36 8.61
C TYR A 71 -2.12 -3.84 9.97
N GLY A 72 -1.23 -4.38 10.78
CA GLY A 72 -1.58 -4.79 12.14
C GLY A 72 -0.45 -4.62 13.14
N SER A 73 -0.80 -4.33 14.39
CA SER A 73 0.17 -4.24 15.49
C SER A 73 0.69 -5.62 15.85
N ALA A 74 1.93 -5.89 15.46
CA ALA A 74 2.53 -7.23 15.47
C ALA A 74 3.75 -7.33 16.40
N ASP A 75 4.10 -6.26 17.12
CA ASP A 75 5.22 -6.23 18.06
C ASP A 75 4.68 -6.06 19.50
N LEU A 76 5.03 -6.99 20.39
CA LEU A 76 4.60 -7.00 21.79
C LEU A 76 5.31 -5.93 22.65
N LYS A 77 6.45 -5.41 22.19
CA LYS A 77 7.32 -4.53 22.97
C LYS A 77 7.39 -3.12 22.41
N ASN A 78 7.28 -2.97 21.08
CA ASN A 78 7.35 -1.69 20.40
C ASN A 78 6.11 -1.45 19.53
N LEU A 79 5.88 -0.20 19.11
CA LEU A 79 4.92 0.10 18.04
C LEU A 79 5.51 -0.35 16.70
N GLY A 80 5.37 -1.64 16.41
CA GLY A 80 5.78 -2.27 15.17
C GLY A 80 4.57 -2.83 14.42
N LEU A 81 4.35 -2.33 13.20
CA LEU A 81 3.27 -2.79 12.34
C LEU A 81 3.80 -3.85 11.36
N LEU A 82 3.00 -4.89 11.11
CA LEU A 82 3.13 -5.69 9.89
C LEU A 82 2.35 -4.98 8.79
N MET A 83 3.00 -4.69 7.67
CA MET A 83 2.37 -4.12 6.48
C MET A 83 2.15 -5.22 5.44
N VAL A 84 0.93 -5.33 4.93
CA VAL A 84 0.58 -6.21 3.79
C VAL A 84 -0.31 -5.41 2.85
N LEU A 85 0.30 -4.73 1.87
CA LEU A 85 -0.43 -3.80 1.01
C LEU A 85 0.12 -3.76 -0.41
N ASN A 86 -0.68 -3.21 -1.31
CA ASN A 86 -0.30 -2.86 -2.67
C ASN A 86 -0.33 -1.35 -2.85
N PHE A 87 0.70 -0.79 -3.47
CA PHE A 87 0.62 0.52 -4.11
C PHE A 87 0.06 0.34 -5.52
N ALA A 88 -1.18 0.78 -5.75
CA ALA A 88 -1.86 0.74 -7.04
C ALA A 88 -1.80 2.12 -7.69
N PHE A 89 -1.02 2.26 -8.75
CA PHE A 89 -0.83 3.53 -9.45
C PHE A 89 -1.91 3.74 -10.50
N THR A 90 -2.46 4.95 -10.57
CA THR A 90 -3.55 5.31 -11.50
C THR A 90 -3.16 6.44 -12.46
N GLU A 91 -1.92 6.92 -12.38
CA GLU A 91 -1.45 8.09 -13.12
C GLU A 91 -0.06 7.90 -13.71
N GLY A 92 0.23 8.69 -14.73
CA GLY A 92 1.54 8.74 -15.36
C GLY A 92 1.98 7.41 -15.98
N LYS A 93 3.30 7.21 -16.04
CA LYS A 93 3.93 6.05 -16.71
C LYS A 93 3.59 4.70 -16.07
N PHE A 94 3.18 4.70 -14.79
CA PHE A 94 2.88 3.48 -14.04
C PHE A 94 1.37 3.24 -13.89
N ASN A 95 0.52 4.02 -14.57
CA ASN A 95 -0.92 3.84 -14.51
C ASN A 95 -1.33 2.37 -14.78
N GLY A 96 -2.13 1.82 -13.88
CA GLY A 96 -2.60 0.44 -13.89
C GLY A 96 -1.59 -0.58 -13.36
N SER A 97 -0.39 -0.16 -12.97
CA SER A 97 0.63 -1.03 -12.38
C SER A 97 0.51 -1.05 -10.86
N THR A 98 1.04 -2.11 -10.24
CA THR A 98 1.06 -2.26 -8.79
C THR A 98 2.44 -2.65 -8.27
N LEU A 99 2.74 -2.27 -7.03
CA LEU A 99 3.86 -2.80 -6.25
C LEU A 99 3.33 -3.38 -4.94
N SER A 100 3.79 -4.58 -4.57
CA SER A 100 3.37 -5.27 -3.35
C SER A 100 4.42 -5.11 -2.26
N VAL A 101 3.95 -4.78 -1.06
CA VAL A 101 4.77 -4.60 0.15
C VAL A 101 4.37 -5.65 1.17
N LEU A 102 5.37 -6.36 1.68
CA LEU A 102 5.24 -7.21 2.86
C LEU A 102 6.45 -6.96 3.75
N GLY A 103 6.23 -6.39 4.93
CA GLY A 103 7.35 -6.06 5.81
C GLY A 103 6.96 -5.45 7.14
N ARG A 104 7.94 -5.38 8.03
CA ARG A 104 7.82 -4.72 9.34
C ARG A 104 8.03 -3.22 9.21
N ASN A 105 7.11 -2.44 9.76
CA ASN A 105 7.15 -0.99 9.82
C ASN A 105 7.31 -0.53 11.28
N ALA A 106 8.54 -0.17 11.67
CA ALA A 106 8.82 0.40 12.99
C ALA A 106 8.48 1.89 12.98
N VAL A 107 7.24 2.25 13.32
CA VAL A 107 6.68 3.59 13.03
C VAL A 107 7.39 4.74 13.72
N LEU A 108 8.06 4.47 14.85
CA LEU A 108 8.84 5.44 15.62
C LEU A 108 10.25 5.71 15.04
N SER A 109 10.69 4.91 14.06
CA SER A 109 11.96 5.13 13.37
C SER A 109 11.84 6.24 12.32
N ALA A 110 12.85 7.11 12.25
CA ALA A 110 12.87 8.25 11.31
C ALA A 110 12.90 7.80 9.84
N VAL A 111 13.63 6.72 9.54
CA VAL A 111 13.68 6.08 8.23
C VAL A 111 13.26 4.62 8.39
N ARG A 112 12.43 4.14 7.46
CA ARG A 112 11.81 2.81 7.51
C ARG A 112 11.96 2.17 6.13
N GLU A 113 12.58 1.01 6.09
CA GLU A 113 12.77 0.24 4.87
C GLU A 113 11.72 -0.86 4.78
N LEU A 114 10.89 -0.81 3.74
CA LEU A 114 9.85 -1.79 3.49
C LEU A 114 10.16 -2.51 2.17
N PRO A 115 10.36 -3.84 2.20
CA PRO A 115 10.64 -4.59 0.98
C PRO A 115 9.49 -4.53 -0.02
N ILE A 116 9.83 -4.28 -1.29
CA ILE A 116 8.94 -4.58 -2.41
C ILE A 116 9.11 -6.07 -2.71
N VAL A 117 8.08 -6.87 -2.47
CA VAL A 117 8.11 -8.33 -2.64
C VAL A 117 7.56 -8.78 -4.00
N GLY A 118 6.98 -7.86 -4.76
CA GLY A 118 6.45 -8.13 -6.10
C GLY A 118 5.79 -6.91 -6.73
N GLY A 119 5.20 -7.10 -7.91
CA GLY A 119 4.43 -6.07 -8.58
C GLY A 119 3.87 -6.56 -9.91
N ALA A 120 2.72 -6.04 -10.31
CA ALA A 120 2.15 -6.30 -11.62
C ALA A 120 2.40 -5.08 -12.52
N ALA A 121 3.02 -5.31 -13.67
CA ALA A 121 3.13 -4.27 -14.69
C ALA A 121 1.80 -4.17 -15.46
N PHE A 122 1.35 -2.93 -15.71
CA PHE A 122 0.36 -2.71 -16.73
C PHE A 122 0.99 -3.02 -18.09
N SER A 123 0.59 -4.14 -18.70
CA SER A 123 0.99 -4.47 -20.06
C SER A 123 -0.17 -4.19 -21.01
N ASP A 124 0.15 -3.69 -22.21
CA ASP A 124 -0.83 -3.55 -23.30
C ASP A 124 -1.56 -4.86 -23.63
N LEU A 125 -1.03 -6.01 -23.20
CA LEU A 125 -1.68 -7.32 -23.28
C LEU A 125 -3.01 -7.37 -22.52
N LEU A 126 -3.14 -6.67 -21.39
CA LEU A 126 -4.40 -6.60 -20.62
C LEU A 126 -5.46 -5.72 -21.31
N ARG A 127 -5.06 -4.86 -22.25
CA ARG A 127 -6.01 -4.14 -23.12
C ARG A 127 -6.64 -5.08 -24.15
N GLY A 128 -5.93 -6.14 -24.56
CA GLY A 128 -6.44 -7.20 -25.42
C GLY A 128 -7.44 -8.15 -24.74
N MET A 129 -7.33 -8.33 -23.41
CA MET A 129 -8.26 -9.16 -22.63
C MET A 129 -9.52 -8.43 -22.17
N ARG A 130 -9.75 -7.18 -22.59
CA ARG A 130 -10.98 -6.44 -22.30
C ARG A 130 -11.88 -6.35 -23.54
N ARG A 131 -12.51 -7.48 -23.87
CA ARG A 131 -13.90 -7.64 -24.41
C ARG A 131 -14.17 -9.09 -24.83
N PRO A 132 -14.85 -9.87 -23.98
CA PRO A 132 -16.05 -10.59 -24.39
C PRO A 132 -17.25 -9.83 -23.82
N GLY A 133 -18.16 -9.44 -24.70
CA GLY A 133 -19.31 -8.64 -24.34
C GLY A 133 -20.16 -9.29 -23.23
N LEU A 134 -20.70 -8.45 -22.36
CA LEU A 134 -22.07 -8.64 -21.91
C LEU A 134 -22.86 -7.39 -22.33
N MET A 135 -23.44 -7.50 -23.53
CA MET A 135 -24.80 -7.04 -23.74
C MET A 135 -25.72 -8.17 -23.28
N SER A 136 -26.43 -7.95 -22.19
CA SER A 136 -27.81 -8.40 -21.93
C SER A 136 -28.30 -7.66 -20.70
#